data_AF-A0A1H0LLD4-F1
#
_entry.id   AF-A0A1H0LLD4-F1
#
_cell.length_a   1.000
_cell.length_b   1.000
_cell.length_c   1.000
_cell.angle_alpha   90.00
_cell.angle_beta   90.00
_cell.angle_gamma   90.00
#
_symmetry.space_group_name_H-M   'P 1'
#
loop_
_entity.id
_entity.type
_entity.pdbx_description
1 polymer ?
#
loop_
_entity_poly.entity_id
_entity_poly.type
_entity_poly.pdbx_seq_one_letter_code
_entity_poly.pdbx_strand_id
1 'polypeptide(L)'
;MYSKEFEELNYWLGPDEESNWNEYIAEQVAKGVFEKFSTVDWKELNSSILSKAKYWQERSAAAFGEQRSASAIEILKKLLDSQYKEVLIATASELDWTEIPIEQTYADKIKRIISSLSEEVPESCPELTNLLLKAQNPQV
;
A
#
# COMPACT_ATOMS: atom_id res chain seq x y z
N MET A 1 11.14 20.57 7.76
CA MET A 1 9.84 20.80 8.40
C MET A 1 8.82 20.20 7.47
N TYR A 2 7.97 19.32 7.98
CA TYR A 2 6.94 18.68 7.16
C TYR A 2 5.87 19.71 6.77
N SER A 3 5.17 19.46 5.66
CA SER A 3 3.96 20.21 5.35
C SER A 3 2.87 19.93 6.39
N LYS A 4 1.87 20.80 6.45
CA LYS A 4 0.72 20.63 7.33
C LYS A 4 -0.01 19.31 7.06
N GLU A 5 -0.13 18.95 5.79
CA GLU A 5 -0.80 17.73 5.33
C GLU A 5 -0.02 16.48 5.76
N PHE A 6 1.32 16.53 5.77
CA PHE A 6 2.14 15.45 6.32
C PHE A 6 2.01 15.32 7.85
N GLU A 7 1.92 16.44 8.56
CA GLU A 7 1.64 16.42 10.00
C GLU A 7 0.27 15.81 10.30
N GLU A 8 -0.75 16.17 9.51
CA GLU A 8 -2.10 15.61 9.58
C GLU A 8 -2.10 14.10 9.26
N LEU A 9 -1.31 13.65 8.26
CA LEU A 9 -1.12 12.24 7.98
C LEU A 9 -0.54 11.50 9.21
N ASN A 10 0.54 12.02 9.81
CA ASN A 10 1.15 11.39 10.98
C ASN A 10 0.20 11.35 12.17
N TYR A 11 -0.64 12.37 12.35
CA TYR A 11 -1.66 12.40 13.39
C TYR A 11 -2.68 11.27 13.20
N TRP A 12 -3.22 11.12 11.99
CA TRP A 12 -4.25 10.10 11.71
C TRP A 12 -3.70 8.67 11.68
N LEU A 13 -2.47 8.48 11.20
CA LEU A 13 -1.82 7.17 11.25
C LEU A 13 -1.44 6.75 12.67
N GLY A 14 -1.40 7.69 13.61
CA GLY A 14 -1.06 7.46 15.00
C GLY A 14 0.45 7.33 15.27
N PRO A 15 0.87 7.56 16.51
CA PRO A 15 2.28 7.48 16.91
C PRO A 15 2.85 6.06 16.92
N ASP A 16 2.02 5.02 16.99
CA ASP A 16 2.46 3.62 17.20
C ASP A 16 1.40 2.57 16.81
N GLU A 17 1.73 1.29 17.02
CA GLU A 17 0.86 0.14 16.70
C GLU A 17 -0.41 0.10 17.57
N GLU A 18 -0.36 0.63 18.80
CA GLU A 18 -1.48 0.64 19.76
C GLU A 18 -2.52 1.72 19.45
N SER A 19 -2.17 2.65 18.56
CA SER A 19 -3.07 3.71 18.12
C SER A 19 -4.28 3.12 17.39
N ASN A 20 -5.47 3.63 17.70
CA ASN A 20 -6.71 3.17 17.08
C ASN A 20 -6.64 3.30 15.55
N TRP A 21 -6.93 2.20 14.87
CA TRP A 21 -7.05 2.15 13.41
C TRP A 21 -8.32 1.37 13.03
N ASN A 22 -9.08 1.92 12.08
CA ASN A 22 -10.29 1.30 11.54
C ASN A 22 -10.57 1.87 10.14
N GLU A 23 -11.56 1.29 9.46
CA GLU A 23 -11.97 1.68 8.11
C GLU A 23 -12.34 3.17 8.00
N TYR A 24 -13.00 3.74 9.02
CA TYR A 24 -13.33 5.16 9.02
C TYR A 24 -12.07 6.04 9.00
N ILE A 25 -11.05 5.69 9.80
CA ILE A 25 -9.78 6.42 9.81
C ILE A 25 -9.07 6.26 8.46
N ALA A 26 -9.06 5.06 7.87
CA ALA A 26 -8.50 4.83 6.54
C ALA A 26 -9.17 5.74 5.50
N GLU A 27 -10.50 5.85 5.52
CA GLU A 27 -11.26 6.75 4.66
C GLU A 27 -10.94 8.23 4.91
N GLN A 28 -10.78 8.66 6.18
CA GLN A 28 -10.37 10.02 6.51
C GLN A 28 -8.97 10.35 5.98
N VAL A 29 -8.02 9.42 6.09
CA VAL A 29 -6.69 9.61 5.50
C VAL A 29 -6.80 9.71 3.97
N ALA A 30 -7.55 8.80 3.34
CA ALA A 30 -7.72 8.74 1.89
C ALA A 30 -8.37 10.02 1.33
N LYS A 31 -9.56 10.38 1.82
CA LYS A 31 -10.40 11.44 1.24
C LYS A 31 -10.19 12.80 1.90
N GLY A 32 -9.71 12.81 3.15
CA GLY A 32 -9.50 14.02 3.93
C GLY A 32 -8.07 14.55 3.89
N VAL A 33 -7.07 13.66 3.81
CA VAL A 33 -5.64 14.05 3.87
C VAL A 33 -4.98 13.93 2.49
N PHE A 34 -5.02 12.77 1.86
CA PHE A 34 -4.34 12.54 0.57
C PHE A 34 -4.91 13.37 -0.58
N GLU A 35 -6.21 13.72 -0.56
CA GLU A 35 -6.79 14.65 -1.54
C GLU A 35 -6.19 16.06 -1.48
N LYS A 36 -5.56 16.43 -0.36
CA LYS A 36 -4.90 17.73 -0.17
C LYS A 36 -3.40 17.68 -0.44
N PHE A 37 -2.82 16.49 -0.64
CA PHE A 37 -1.38 16.35 -0.87
C PHE A 37 -0.97 17.06 -2.16
N SER A 38 0.03 17.93 -2.05
CA SER A 38 0.70 18.51 -3.20
C SER A 38 1.59 17.49 -3.90
N THR A 39 2.07 17.81 -5.10
CA THR A 39 3.07 16.99 -5.80
C THR A 39 4.35 16.79 -4.96
N VAL A 40 4.72 17.79 -4.15
CA VAL A 40 5.90 17.69 -3.27
C VAL A 40 5.64 16.70 -2.15
N ASP A 41 4.43 16.71 -1.56
CA ASP A 41 4.06 15.78 -0.49
C ASP A 41 4.04 14.33 -1.00
N TRP A 42 3.42 14.09 -2.16
CA TRP A 42 3.43 12.77 -2.79
C TRP A 42 4.85 12.28 -3.08
N LYS A 43 5.73 13.16 -3.54
CA LYS A 43 7.13 12.81 -3.82
C LYS A 43 7.88 12.46 -2.54
N GLU A 44 7.72 13.24 -1.48
CA GLU A 44 8.33 12.98 -0.18
C GLU A 44 7.81 11.65 0.41
N LEU A 45 6.51 11.39 0.30
CA LEU A 45 5.88 10.15 0.75
C LEU A 45 6.44 8.94 0.01
N ASN A 46 6.45 9.00 -1.32
CA ASN A 46 7.03 7.97 -2.17
C ASN A 46 8.50 7.71 -1.80
N SER A 47 9.28 8.76 -1.52
CA SER A 47 10.70 8.60 -1.19
C SER A 47 10.97 7.98 0.18
N SER A 48 10.04 8.12 1.14
CA SER A 48 10.27 7.78 2.55
C SER A 48 9.47 6.58 3.04
N ILE A 49 8.41 6.16 2.35
CA ILE A 49 7.45 5.13 2.79
C ILE A 49 8.11 3.84 3.32
N LEU A 50 9.08 3.28 2.60
CA LEU A 50 9.73 2.01 2.97
C LEU A 50 10.61 2.11 4.22
N SER A 51 10.99 3.34 4.61
CA SER A 51 11.76 3.59 5.83
C SER A 51 10.89 3.72 7.08
N LYS A 52 9.56 3.78 6.91
CA LYS A 52 8.62 3.93 8.03
C LYS A 52 8.41 2.60 8.75
N ALA A 53 7.92 2.66 9.99
CA ALA A 53 7.58 1.48 10.77
C ALA A 53 6.46 0.66 10.11
N LYS A 54 6.34 -0.62 10.50
CA LYS A 54 5.36 -1.57 9.95
C LYS A 54 3.94 -1.01 9.95
N TYR A 55 3.43 -0.61 11.12
CA TYR A 55 2.07 -0.08 11.25
C TYR A 55 1.81 1.11 10.31
N TRP A 56 2.82 1.97 10.11
CA TRP A 56 2.72 3.16 9.30
C TRP A 56 2.55 2.78 7.83
N GLN A 57 3.34 1.82 7.35
CA GLN A 57 3.25 1.29 5.98
C GLN A 57 1.93 0.56 5.75
N GLU A 58 1.50 -0.28 6.70
CA GLU A 58 0.27 -1.07 6.60
C GLU A 58 -0.98 -0.18 6.55
N ARG A 59 -1.08 0.79 7.46
CA ARG A 59 -2.18 1.76 7.51
C ARG A 59 -2.19 2.66 6.27
N SER A 60 -1.02 3.04 5.78
CA SER A 60 -0.90 3.77 4.52
C SER A 60 -1.36 2.93 3.33
N ALA A 61 -1.05 1.63 3.29
CA ALA A 61 -1.49 0.73 2.23
C ALA A 61 -3.02 0.73 2.12
N ALA A 62 -3.72 0.54 3.24
CA ALA A 62 -5.19 0.59 3.28
C ALA A 62 -5.73 1.94 2.80
N ALA A 63 -5.17 3.07 3.27
CA ALA A 63 -5.62 4.39 2.83
C ALA A 63 -5.33 4.67 1.34
N PHE A 64 -4.23 4.15 0.78
CA PHE A 64 -3.97 4.24 -0.67
C PHE A 64 -4.97 3.40 -1.47
N GLY A 65 -5.31 2.22 -0.95
CA GLY A 65 -6.32 1.32 -1.49
C GLY A 65 -7.72 1.94 -1.52
N GLU A 66 -8.04 2.83 -0.58
CA GLU A 66 -9.26 3.64 -0.59
C GLU A 66 -9.19 4.81 -1.59
N GLN A 67 -8.06 5.50 -1.68
CA GLN A 67 -7.93 6.74 -2.47
C GLN A 67 -7.74 6.47 -3.98
N ARG A 68 -6.96 5.45 -4.34
CA ARG A 68 -6.78 4.91 -5.71
C ARG A 68 -6.35 5.90 -6.80
N SER A 69 -5.82 7.09 -6.49
CA SER A 69 -5.18 7.93 -7.51
C SER A 69 -3.92 7.28 -8.06
N ALA A 70 -3.45 7.76 -9.22
CA ALA A 70 -2.20 7.31 -9.81
C ALA A 70 -1.02 7.38 -8.83
N SER A 71 -0.91 8.47 -8.05
CA SER A 71 0.14 8.64 -7.03
C SER A 71 0.01 7.62 -5.89
N ALA A 72 -1.21 7.37 -5.40
CA ALA A 72 -1.46 6.39 -4.35
C ALA A 72 -1.11 4.97 -4.84
N ILE A 73 -1.49 4.62 -6.07
CA ILE A 73 -1.20 3.30 -6.66
C ILE A 73 0.29 3.12 -6.94
N GLU A 74 1.00 4.17 -7.37
CA GLU A 74 2.46 4.12 -7.52
C GLU A 74 3.15 3.78 -6.19
N ILE A 75 2.72 4.42 -5.10
CA ILE A 75 3.29 4.18 -3.77
C ILE A 75 2.86 2.82 -3.23
N LEU A 76 1.63 2.39 -3.47
CA LEU A 76 1.15 1.06 -3.11
C LEU A 76 1.98 -0.03 -3.84
N LYS A 77 2.25 0.13 -5.13
CA LYS A 77 3.16 -0.77 -5.87
C LYS A 77 4.58 -0.78 -5.27
N LYS A 78 5.06 0.34 -4.73
CA LYS A 78 6.35 0.42 -4.03
C LYS A 78 6.35 -0.33 -2.70
N LEU A 79 5.22 -0.40 -2.00
CA LEU A 79 5.10 -1.18 -0.76
C LEU A 79 5.26 -2.69 -0.97
N LEU A 80 5.22 -3.20 -2.21
CA LEU A 80 5.64 -4.57 -2.54
C LEU A 80 7.15 -4.82 -2.30
N ASP A 81 7.94 -3.78 -2.03
CA ASP A 81 9.34 -3.88 -1.59
C ASP A 81 9.49 -3.81 -0.06
N SER A 82 8.39 -3.83 0.70
CA SER A 82 8.44 -3.84 2.16
C SER A 82 9.11 -5.11 2.69
N GLN A 83 9.85 -4.96 3.77
CA GLN A 83 10.42 -6.09 4.50
C GLN A 83 9.40 -6.81 5.40
N TYR A 84 8.21 -6.22 5.59
CA TYR A 84 7.19 -6.74 6.50
C TYR A 84 6.16 -7.57 5.73
N LYS A 85 5.98 -8.83 6.14
CA LYS A 85 5.04 -9.76 5.50
C LYS A 85 3.61 -9.22 5.49
N GLU A 86 3.17 -8.64 6.59
CA GLU A 86 1.82 -8.07 6.76
C GLU A 86 1.58 -6.90 5.80
N VAL A 87 2.60 -6.05 5.59
CA VAL A 87 2.53 -4.94 4.63
C VAL A 87 2.44 -5.46 3.20
N LEU A 88 3.21 -6.50 2.85
CA LEU A 88 3.15 -7.13 1.52
C LEU A 88 1.75 -7.72 1.24
N ILE A 89 1.14 -8.37 2.24
CA ILE A 89 -0.21 -8.94 2.13
C ILE A 89 -1.25 -7.83 1.99
N ALA A 90 -1.24 -6.83 2.88
CA ALA A 90 -2.16 -5.70 2.81
C ALA A 90 -2.05 -4.97 1.46
N THR A 91 -0.82 -4.71 1.01
CA THR A 91 -0.55 -4.08 -0.29
C THR A 91 -1.12 -4.91 -1.44
N ALA A 92 -0.93 -6.22 -1.41
CA ALA A 92 -1.44 -7.10 -2.45
C ALA A 92 -2.96 -7.15 -2.48
N SER A 93 -3.60 -7.19 -1.31
CA SER A 93 -5.05 -7.08 -1.17
C SER A 93 -5.56 -5.81 -1.82
N GLU A 94 -5.02 -4.65 -1.42
CA GLU A 94 -5.48 -3.37 -1.94
C GLU A 94 -5.26 -3.23 -3.45
N LEU A 95 -4.12 -3.71 -3.98
CA LEU A 95 -3.89 -3.72 -5.43
C LEU A 95 -4.84 -4.68 -6.17
N ASP A 96 -5.20 -5.81 -5.57
CA ASP A 96 -6.18 -6.74 -6.14
C ASP A 96 -7.59 -6.15 -6.19
N TRP A 97 -7.95 -5.27 -5.26
CA TRP A 97 -9.22 -4.53 -5.32
C TRP A 97 -9.21 -3.40 -6.35
N THR A 98 -8.03 -2.95 -6.80
CA THR A 98 -7.97 -1.93 -7.85
C THR A 98 -8.27 -2.50 -9.24
N GLU A 99 -8.95 -1.68 -10.04
CA GLU A 99 -9.16 -1.93 -11.47
C GLU A 99 -7.93 -1.56 -12.32
N ILE A 100 -6.87 -1.02 -11.71
CA ILE A 100 -5.68 -0.58 -12.44
C ILE A 100 -4.84 -1.80 -12.85
N PRO A 101 -4.43 -1.91 -14.13
CA PRO A 101 -3.52 -2.94 -14.58
C PRO A 101 -2.21 -2.92 -13.78
N ILE A 102 -1.74 -4.12 -13.43
CA ILE A 102 -0.43 -4.32 -12.83
C ILE A 102 0.55 -4.65 -13.95
N GLU A 103 1.63 -3.89 -14.03
CA GLU A 103 2.64 -4.06 -15.06
C GLU A 103 3.36 -5.40 -14.89
N GLN A 104 3.67 -6.06 -16.00
CA GLN A 104 4.34 -7.37 -16.00
C GLN A 104 5.67 -7.38 -15.23
N THR A 105 6.35 -6.23 -15.11
CA THR A 105 7.58 -6.08 -14.32
C THR A 105 7.40 -6.44 -12.84
N TYR A 106 6.17 -6.40 -12.30
CA TYR A 106 5.87 -6.80 -10.93
C TYR A 106 5.62 -8.30 -10.77
N ALA A 107 5.40 -9.06 -11.86
CA ALA A 107 5.07 -10.47 -11.78
C ALA A 107 6.15 -11.29 -11.07
N ASP A 108 7.43 -11.06 -11.40
CA ASP A 108 8.53 -11.77 -10.74
C ASP A 108 8.72 -11.34 -9.28
N LYS A 109 8.39 -10.09 -8.95
CA LYS A 109 8.36 -9.61 -7.57
C LYS A 109 7.28 -10.35 -6.77
N ILE A 110 6.06 -10.41 -7.30
CA ILE A 110 4.93 -11.08 -6.65
C ILE A 110 5.21 -12.59 -6.47
N LYS A 111 5.80 -13.25 -7.47
CA LYS A 111 6.24 -14.67 -7.34
C LYS A 111 7.22 -14.86 -6.18
N ARG A 112 8.20 -13.97 -6.03
CA ARG A 112 9.17 -14.04 -4.92
C ARG A 112 8.49 -13.81 -3.58
N ILE A 113 7.55 -12.88 -3.50
CA ILE A 113 6.72 -12.67 -2.31
C ILE A 113 6.01 -13.98 -1.97
N ILE A 114 5.21 -14.54 -2.88
CA ILE A 114 4.50 -15.81 -2.67
C ILE A 114 5.45 -16.93 -2.19
N SER A 115 6.61 -17.06 -2.84
CA SER A 115 7.60 -18.09 -2.51
C SER A 115 8.24 -17.88 -1.12
N SER A 116 8.36 -16.62 -0.67
CA SER A 116 8.92 -16.28 0.65
C SER A 116 7.95 -16.49 1.81
N LEU A 117 6.64 -16.61 1.53
CA LEU A 117 5.61 -16.61 2.56
C LEU A 117 5.36 -17.96 3.26
N SER A 118 6.18 -18.99 2.97
CA SER A 118 6.05 -20.41 3.36
C SER A 118 4.84 -21.14 2.76
N GLU A 119 4.92 -22.48 2.70
CA GLU A 119 3.97 -23.36 2.00
C GLU A 119 2.50 -23.28 2.51
N GLU A 120 2.25 -22.65 3.66
CA GLU A 120 0.90 -22.51 4.24
C GLU A 120 0.10 -21.30 3.69
N VAL A 121 0.71 -20.46 2.84
CA VAL A 121 0.12 -19.19 2.38
C VAL A 121 -0.63 -19.18 1.04
N PRO A 122 -0.36 -20.04 0.04
CA PRO A 122 -1.05 -19.95 -1.25
C PRO A 122 -2.58 -20.05 -1.15
N GLU A 123 -3.11 -20.77 -0.15
CA GLU A 123 -4.55 -20.82 0.14
C GLU A 123 -5.05 -19.69 1.06
N SER A 124 -4.20 -19.10 1.90
CA SER A 124 -4.61 -18.10 2.90
C SER A 124 -4.45 -16.64 2.46
N CYS A 125 -3.85 -16.38 1.29
CA CYS A 125 -3.79 -15.05 0.67
C CYS A 125 -4.10 -15.11 -0.84
N PRO A 126 -5.36 -15.39 -1.23
CA PRO A 126 -5.76 -15.46 -2.64
C PRO A 126 -5.45 -14.18 -3.43
N GLU A 127 -5.39 -13.03 -2.76
CA GLU A 127 -5.12 -11.71 -3.33
C GLU A 127 -3.74 -11.66 -4.01
N LEU A 128 -2.72 -12.31 -3.43
CA LEU A 128 -1.38 -12.39 -4.05
C LEU A 128 -1.40 -13.22 -5.34
N THR A 129 -2.18 -14.30 -5.36
CA THR A 129 -2.35 -15.15 -6.54
C THR A 129 -3.12 -14.40 -7.63
N ASN A 130 -4.22 -13.72 -7.27
CA ASN A 130 -4.98 -12.88 -8.19
C ASN A 130 -4.13 -11.75 -8.77
N LEU A 131 -3.36 -11.06 -7.92
CA LEU A 131 -2.45 -10.00 -8.34
C LEU A 131 -1.37 -10.53 -9.30
N LEU A 132 -0.84 -11.73 -9.06
CA LEU A 132 0.09 -12.38 -9.97
C LEU A 132 -0.57 -12.65 -11.33
N LEU A 133 -1.81 -13.14 -11.34
CA LEU A 133 -2.57 -13.37 -12.57
C LEU A 133 -2.81 -12.08 -13.35
N LYS A 134 -3.15 -10.98 -12.66
CA LYS A 134 -3.27 -9.64 -13.26
C LYS A 134 -1.95 -9.18 -13.87
N ALA A 135 -0.83 -9.37 -13.16
CA ALA A 135 0.49 -8.98 -13.67
C ALA A 135 0.96 -9.84 -14.85
N GLN A 136 0.54 -11.11 -14.92
CA GLN A 136 0.87 -12.02 -16.03
C GLN A 136 -0.01 -11.81 -17.26
N ASN A 137 -1.25 -11.36 -17.06
CA ASN A 137 -2.21 -11.07 -18.11
C ASN A 137 -2.69 -9.61 -17.99
N PRO A 138 -1.81 -8.62 -18.20
CA PRO A 138 -2.24 -7.23 -18.20
C PRO A 138 -3.24 -7.07 -19.34
N GLN A 139 -4.53 -6.93 -19.02
CA GLN A 139 -5.52 -6.63 -20.04
C GLN A 139 -5.15 -5.28 -20.65
N VAL A 140 -5.00 -5.29 -21.98
CA VAL A 140 -4.64 -4.15 -22.83
C VAL A 140 -5.84 -3.22 -22.99
#